data_AF-E2BKJ9-F1
#
_entry.id   AF-E2BKJ9-F1
#
_cell.length_a   1.000
_cell.length_b   1.000
_cell.length_c   1.000
_cell.angle_alpha   90.00
_cell.angle_beta   90.00
_cell.angle_gamma   90.00
#
_symmetry.space_group_name_H-M   'P 1'
#
loop_
_entity.id
_entity.type
_entity.pdbx_description
1 polymer ?
#
loop_
_entity_poly.entity_id
_entity_poly.type
_entity_poly.pdbx_seq_one_letter_code
_entity_poly.pdbx_strand_id
1 'polypeptide(L)' 'HFRHALLLFFNQKKTADEDHRILTETYGDVAPSIKTCEYWFRRFESGDFNVDE' A
#
# COMPACT_ATOMS: atom_id res chain seq x y z
N HIS A 1 0.36 2.82 10.21
CA HIS A 1 -0.74 3.57 9.55
C HIS A 1 -0.86 3.28 8.05
N PHE A 2 0.19 3.46 7.23
CA PHE A 2 0.08 3.26 5.78
C PHE A 2 -0.33 1.85 5.34
N ARG A 3 0.01 0.80 6.09
CA ARG A 3 -0.35 -0.59 5.78
C ARG A 3 -1.87 -0.82 5.67
N HIS A 4 -2.63 -0.18 6.56
CA HIS A 4 -4.09 -0.23 6.53
C HIS A 4 -4.65 0.52 5.30
N ALA A 5 -4.01 1.62 4.90
CA ALA A 5 -4.37 2.35 3.68
C ALA A 5 -4.06 1.52 2.43
N LEU A 6 -2.90 0.86 2.38
CA LEU A 6 -2.51 -0.05 1.29
C LEU A 6 -3.52 -1.21 1.16
N LEU A 7 -3.95 -1.80 2.28
CA LEU A 7 -4.97 -2.85 2.26
C LEU A 7 -6.33 -2.34 1.75
N LEU A 8 -6.74 -1.15 2.20
CA LEU A 8 -7.98 -0.52 1.73
C LEU A 8 -7.97 -0.31 0.21
N PHE A 9 -6.87 0.18 -0.33
CA PHE A 9 -6.74 0.44 -1.76
C PHE A 9 -6.56 -0.83 -2.60
N PHE A 10 -5.84 -1.83 -2.09
CA PHE A 10 -5.79 -3.16 -2.68
C PHE A 10 -7.20 -3.76 -2.83
N ASN A 11 -8.05 -3.62 -1.81
CA ASN A 11 -9.44 -4.06 -1.85
C ASN A 11 -10.28 -3.29 -2.88
N GLN A 12 -9.90 -2.04 -3.18
CA GLN A 12 -10.49 -1.24 -4.26
C GLN A 12 -9.93 -1.58 -5.65
N LYS A 13 -9.11 -2.63 -5.77
CA LYS A 13 -8.45 -3.07 -7.02
C LYS A 13 -7.49 -2.03 -7.62
N LYS A 14 -6.92 -1.15 -6.78
CA LYS A 14 -5.82 -0.27 -7.19
C LYS A 14 -4.54 -1.07 -7.41
N THR A 15 -3.57 -0.47 -8.08
CA THR A 15 -2.20 -1.01 -8.16
C THR A 15 -1.27 -0.36 -7.14
N ALA A 16 -0.13 -0.99 -6.87
CA ALA A 16 0.89 -0.44 -5.97
C ALA A 16 1.41 0.94 -6.44
N ASP A 17 1.47 1.18 -7.75
CA ASP A 17 1.85 2.47 -8.34
C ASP A 17 0.79 3.55 -8.10
N GLU A 18 -0.50 3.21 -8.28
CA GLU A 18 -1.60 4.14 -8.00
C GLU A 18 -1.63 4.54 -6.52
N ASP A 19 -1.44 3.56 -5.64
CA ASP A 19 -1.36 3.78 -4.20
C ASP A 19 -0.17 4.63 -3.80
N HIS A 20 1.01 4.31 -4.33
CA HIS A 20 2.21 5.09 -4.08
C HIS A 20 2.01 6.55 -4.51
N ARG A 21 1.44 6.78 -5.69
CA ARG A 21 1.13 8.14 -6.17
C ARG A 21 0.18 8.87 -5.23
N ILE A 22 -0.95 8.24 -4.85
CA ILE A 22 -1.94 8.84 -3.93
C ILE A 22 -1.30 9.16 -2.58
N LEU A 23 -0.51 8.24 -2.03
CA LEU A 23 0.14 8.41 -0.74
C LEU A 23 1.21 9.51 -0.79
N THR A 24 2.02 9.57 -1.84
CA THR A 24 3.02 10.62 -2.01
C THR A 24 2.39 11.99 -2.26
N GLU A 25 1.30 12.08 -3.03
CA GLU A 25 0.56 13.33 -3.22
C GLU A 25 -0.08 13.84 -1.92
N THR A 26 -0.56 12.93 -1.05
CA THR A 26 -1.26 13.30 0.19
C THR A 26 -0.30 13.56 1.35
N TYR A 27 0.75 12.77 1.47
CA TYR A 27 1.64 12.75 2.63
C TYR A 27 3.07 13.19 2.33
N GLY A 28 3.43 13.41 1.06
CA GLY A 28 4.77 13.85 0.67
C GLY A 28 5.85 12.85 1.10
N ASP A 29 6.93 13.38 1.68
CA ASP A 29 8.14 12.61 2.00
C ASP A 29 7.95 11.54 3.09
N VAL A 30 6.85 11.59 3.86
CA VAL A 30 6.56 10.55 4.87
C VAL A 30 5.80 9.35 4.28
N ALA A 31 5.43 9.41 3.00
CA ALA A 31 4.79 8.31 2.30
C ALA A 31 5.72 7.09 2.15
N PRO A 32 5.17 5.87 2.11
CA PRO A 32 5.97 4.69 1.83
C PRO A 32 6.55 4.76 0.42
N SER A 33 7.77 4.24 0.26
CA SER A 33 8.39 4.07 -1.06
C SER A 33 7.59 3.06 -1.90
N ILE A 34 7.71 3.16 -3.23
CA ILE A 34 7.09 2.21 -4.16
C ILE A 34 7.42 0.75 -3.82
N LYS A 35 8.68 0.47 -3.43
CA LYS A 35 9.11 -0.88 -3.03
C LYS A 35 8.34 -1.42 -1.83
N THR A 36 8.03 -0.54 -0.87
CA THR A 36 7.19 -0.90 0.28
C THR A 36 5.77 -1.20 -0.17
N CYS A 37 5.18 -0.38 -1.05
CA CYS A 37 3.86 -0.65 -1.62
C CYS A 37 3.82 -2.01 -2.34
N GLU A 38 4.78 -2.28 -3.24
CA GLU A 38 4.87 -3.55 -3.97
C GLU A 38 5.02 -4.76 -3.04
N TYR A 39 5.84 -4.66 -1.99
CA TYR A 39 6.01 -5.73 -1.01
C TYR A 39 4.68 -6.09 -0.34
N TRP A 40 3.94 -5.09 0.12
CA TRP A 40 2.64 -5.30 0.76
C TRP A 40 1.60 -5.85 -0.21
N PHE A 41 1.57 -5.34 -1.43
CA PHE A 41 0.67 -5.82 -2.47
C PHE A 41 0.89 -7.31 -2.78
N ARG A 42 2.14 -7.75 -2.93
CA ARG A 42 2.46 -9.17 -3.12
C ARG A 42 2.00 -10.04 -1.96
N ARG A 43 2.07 -9.53 -0.72
CA ARG A 43 1.52 -10.24 0.45
C ARG A 43 0.00 -10.36 0.39
N PHE A 44 -0.68 -9.27 0.06
CA PHE A 44 -2.14 -9.29 -0.10
C PHE A 44 -2.59 -10.22 -1.24
N GLU A 45 -1.83 -10.29 -2.33
CA GLU A 45 -2.05 -11.26 -3.42
C GLU A 45 -1.91 -12.72 -2.95
N SER A 46 -1.02 -12.99 -2.00
CA SER A 46 -0.90 -14.31 -1.36
C SER A 46 -1.97 -14.61 -0.31
N GLY A 47 -2.87 -13.67 -0.04
CA GLY A 47 -3.93 -13.79 0.96
C GLY A 47 -3.50 -13.48 2.39
N ASP A 48 -2.28 -12.96 2.59
CA ASP A 48 -1.82 -12.46 3.89
C ASP A 48 -2.24 -10.99 4.06
N PHE A 49 -3.30 -10.77 4.83
CA PHE A 49 -3.85 -9.45 5.11
C PHE A 49 -3.46 -8.92 6.50
N ASN A 50 -2.51 -9.54 7.19
CA ASN A 50 -2.08 -9.08 8.51
C ASN A 50 -1.27 -7.78 8.40
N VAL A 51 -1.82 -6.67 8.89
CA VAL A 51 -1.23 -5.32 8.82
C VAL A 51 -0.66 -4.81 10.15
N ASP A 52 -0.82 -5.59 11.22
CA ASP A 52 -0.48 -5.23 12.60
C ASP A 52 0.93 -5.65 13.05
N GLU A 53 1.65 -6.37 12.19
CA GLU A 53 3.03 -6.85 12.41
C GLU A 53 4.07 -5.72 12.28
#